data_AF-A0A917N5Z0-F1
#
_entry.id   AF-A0A917N5Z0-F1
#
_cell.length_a   1.000
_cell.length_b   1.000
_cell.length_c   1.000
_cell.angle_alpha   90.00
_cell.angle_beta   90.00
_cell.angle_gamma   90.00
#
_symmetry.space_group_name_H-M   'P 1'
#
loop_
_entity.id
_entity.type
_entity.pdbx_description
1 polymer ?
#
loop_
_entity_poly.entity_id
_entity_poly.type
_entity_poly.pdbx_seq_one_letter_code
_entity_poly.pdbx_strand_id
1 'polypeptide(L)'
;MITELELERVAAAIERAFGGPVRCDWAQVERLRLQADLFDRLAAAQRHWSGSLSRRAELLRDAAERMADELNRVPGAIAADLPS
;
A
#
# COMPACT_ATOMS: atom_id res chain seq x y z
N MET A 1 6.64 -24.97 7.14
CA MET A 1 7.50 -23.83 6.75
C MET A 1 6.84 -23.21 5.54
N ILE A 2 6.37 -21.97 5.62
CA ILE A 2 5.73 -21.32 4.47
C ILE A 2 6.83 -20.90 3.49
N THR A 3 6.68 -21.27 2.23
CA THR A 3 7.59 -20.94 1.14
C THR A 3 7.34 -19.53 0.60
N GLU A 4 8.32 -18.92 -0.06
CA GLU A 4 8.16 -17.63 -0.72
C GLU A 4 7.02 -17.65 -1.75
N LEU A 5 6.89 -18.75 -2.49
CA LEU A 5 5.81 -18.95 -3.47
C LEU A 5 4.42 -18.96 -2.80
N GLU A 6 4.29 -19.57 -1.62
CA GLU A 6 3.02 -19.55 -0.87
C GLU A 6 2.69 -18.13 -0.39
N LEU A 7 3.68 -17.37 0.07
CA LEU A 7 3.46 -15.98 0.48
C LEU A 7 3.06 -15.08 -0.68
N GLU A 8 3.66 -15.26 -1.86
CA GLU A 8 3.24 -14.53 -3.06
C GLU A 8 1.84 -14.93 -3.54
N ARG A 9 1.42 -16.20 -3.37
CA ARG A 9 0.04 -16.61 -3.65
C ARG A 9 -0.96 -15.94 -2.71
N VAL A 10 -0.62 -15.80 -1.43
CA VAL A 10 -1.46 -15.09 -0.44
C VAL A 10 -1.52 -13.61 -0.79
N ALA A 11 -0.39 -13.00 -1.15
CA ALA A 11 -0.36 -11.61 -1.61
C ALA A 11 -1.27 -11.37 -2.82
N ALA A 12 -1.20 -12.22 -3.83
CA ALA A 12 -2.07 -12.13 -5.01
C ALA A 12 -3.56 -12.32 -4.65
N ALA A 13 -3.87 -13.13 -3.63
CA ALA A 13 -5.24 -13.30 -3.14
C ALA A 13 -5.76 -12.04 -2.43
N ILE A 14 -4.91 -11.38 -1.64
CA ILE A 14 -5.21 -10.08 -1.03
C ILE A 14 -5.47 -9.04 -2.12
N GLU A 15 -4.60 -8.91 -3.12
CA GLU A 15 -4.79 -7.96 -4.22
C GLU A 15 -6.12 -8.17 -4.94
N ARG A 16 -6.49 -9.43 -5.22
CA ARG A 16 -7.80 -9.75 -5.82
C ARG A 16 -8.97 -9.38 -4.92
N ALA A 17 -8.87 -9.62 -3.61
CA ALA A 17 -9.93 -9.30 -2.65
C ALA A 17 -10.14 -7.78 -2.49
N PHE A 18 -9.06 -7.00 -2.63
CA PHE A 18 -9.07 -5.54 -2.53
C PHE A 18 -9.36 -4.87 -3.88
N GLY A 19 -9.26 -5.62 -4.98
CA GLY A 19 -9.59 -5.20 -6.33
C GLY A 19 -11.02 -4.69 -6.47
N GLY A 20 -11.22 -3.80 -7.44
CA GLY A 20 -12.50 -3.15 -7.69
C GLY A 20 -12.31 -1.74 -8.25
N PRO A 21 -13.40 -1.05 -8.57
CA PRO A 21 -13.33 0.33 -9.04
C PRO A 21 -12.71 1.23 -7.96
N VAL A 22 -11.65 1.95 -8.33
CA VAL A 22 -10.98 2.91 -7.45
C VAL A 22 -11.85 4.16 -7.33
N ARG A 23 -12.19 4.54 -6.09
CA ARG A 23 -12.91 5.78 -5.77
C ARG A 23 -11.98 6.70 -4.98
N CYS A 24 -12.05 8.00 -5.20
CA CYS A 24 -11.36 8.97 -4.35
C CYS A 24 -12.26 9.31 -3.16
N ASP A 25 -12.22 8.47 -2.12
CA ASP A 25 -12.95 8.65 -0.87
C ASP A 25 -12.18 8.04 0.32
N TRP A 26 -12.62 8.35 1.54
CA TRP A 26 -11.99 7.84 2.76
C TRP A 26 -12.06 6.32 2.89
N ALA A 27 -13.06 5.66 2.30
CA ALA A 27 -13.15 4.21 2.32
C ALA A 27 -12.02 3.58 1.48
N GLN A 28 -11.65 4.21 0.38
CA GLN A 28 -10.50 3.80 -0.42
C GLN A 28 -9.17 4.04 0.30
N VAL A 29 -9.01 5.15 1.03
CA VAL A 29 -7.82 5.40 1.86
C VAL A 29 -7.65 4.29 2.90
N GLU A 30 -8.69 3.98 3.67
CA GLU A 30 -8.64 2.93 4.69
C GLU A 30 -8.43 1.54 4.09
N ARG A 31 -8.98 1.29 2.90
CA ARG A 31 -8.71 0.06 2.14
C ARG A 31 -7.22 -0.06 1.78
N LEU A 32 -6.59 1.00 1.27
CA LEU A 32 -5.16 0.99 0.94
C LEU A 32 -4.29 0.78 2.19
N ARG A 33 -4.61 1.45 3.30
CA ARG A 33 -3.92 1.28 4.59
C ARG A 33 -4.01 -0.16 5.10
N LEU A 34 -5.20 -0.75 5.07
CA LEU A 34 -5.41 -2.14 5.47
C LEU A 34 -4.62 -3.10 4.56
N GLN A 35 -4.63 -2.88 3.25
CA GLN A 35 -3.86 -3.71 2.31
C GLN A 35 -2.36 -3.65 2.59
N ALA A 36 -1.83 -2.46 2.89
CA ALA A 36 -0.44 -2.30 3.27
C ALA A 36 -0.09 -3.04 4.56
N ASP A 37 -0.92 -2.93 5.62
CA ASP A 37 -0.72 -3.64 6.89
C ASP A 37 -0.67 -5.16 6.67
N LEU A 38 -1.56 -5.70 5.83
CA LEU A 38 -1.55 -7.12 5.49
C LEU A 38 -0.25 -7.53 4.78
N PHE A 39 0.28 -6.68 3.90
CA PHE A 39 1.55 -6.95 3.21
C PHE A 39 2.75 -6.86 4.14
N ASP A 40 2.78 -5.90 5.07
CA ASP A 40 3.82 -5.80 6.10
C ASP A 40 3.81 -7.04 7.02
N ARG A 41 2.63 -7.57 7.38
CA ARG A 41 2.51 -8.84 8.13
C ARG A 41 3.01 -10.05 7.34
N LEU A 42 2.74 -10.12 6.03
CA LEU A 42 3.28 -11.18 5.17
C LEU A 42 4.80 -11.06 5.01
N ALA A 43 5.31 -9.84 4.86
CA ALA A 43 6.74 -9.57 4.82
C ALA A 43 7.43 -9.98 6.12
N ALA A 44 6.84 -9.68 7.28
CA ALA A 44 7.38 -10.12 8.57
C ALA A 44 7.39 -11.64 8.74
N ALA A 45 6.50 -12.37 8.05
CA ALA A 45 6.52 -13.83 8.00
C ALA A 45 7.65 -14.38 7.10
N GLN A 46 8.15 -13.58 6.14
CA GLN A 46 9.40 -13.87 5.45
C GLN A 46 10.56 -13.62 6.41
N ARG A 47 11.39 -14.64 6.67
CA ARG A 47 12.55 -14.51 7.58
C ARG A 47 13.65 -13.57 7.03
N HIS A 48 13.42 -12.96 5.86
CA HIS A 48 14.29 -12.00 5.18
C HIS A 48 13.64 -10.62 5.19
N TRP A 49 14.37 -9.63 5.72
CA TRP A 49 13.89 -8.27 5.98
C TRP A 49 13.75 -7.39 4.72
N SER A 50 14.14 -7.88 3.54
CA SER A 50 14.10 -7.14 2.28
C SER A 50 13.47 -8.00 1.17
N GLY A 51 12.20 -7.74 0.85
CA GLY A 51 11.45 -8.51 -0.13
C GLY A 51 10.46 -7.66 -0.92
N SER A 52 10.00 -8.20 -2.04
CA SER A 52 8.92 -7.67 -2.88
C SER A 52 7.69 -7.23 -2.06
N LEU A 53 7.34 -7.99 -1.02
CA LEU A 53 6.19 -7.74 -0.16
C LEU A 53 6.30 -6.38 0.57
N SER A 54 7.45 -6.10 1.19
CA SER A 54 7.69 -4.84 1.91
C SER A 54 7.62 -3.63 0.98
N ARG A 55 8.17 -3.75 -0.23
CA ARG A 55 8.11 -2.66 -1.22
C ARG A 55 6.69 -2.37 -1.67
N ARG A 56 5.85 -3.40 -1.85
CA ARG A 56 4.44 -3.18 -2.20
C ARG A 56 3.65 -2.58 -1.04
N ALA A 57 3.95 -2.95 0.21
CA ALA A 57 3.33 -2.34 1.38
C ALA A 57 3.63 -0.84 1.44
N GLU A 58 4.88 -0.44 1.19
CA GLU A 58 5.31 0.95 1.08
C GLU A 58 4.52 1.71 0.00
N LEU A 59 4.43 1.16 -1.23
CA LEU A 59 3.69 1.79 -2.32
C LEU A 59 2.19 1.98 -2.00
N LEU A 60 1.58 1.05 -1.27
CA LEU A 60 0.20 1.16 -0.82
C LEU A 60 0.03 2.24 0.26
N ARG A 61 1.00 2.39 1.17
CA ARG A 61 1.03 3.47 2.16
C ARG A 61 1.15 4.84 1.49
N ASP A 62 2.09 4.99 0.56
CA ASP A 62 2.30 6.23 -0.18
C ASP A 62 1.04 6.63 -0.99
N ALA A 63 0.37 5.64 -1.59
CA ALA A 63 -0.89 5.87 -2.30
C ALA A 63 -2.02 6.29 -1.36
N ALA A 64 -2.10 5.69 -0.18
CA ALA A 64 -3.09 6.07 0.84
C ALA A 64 -2.85 7.49 1.37
N GLU A 65 -1.60 7.85 1.63
CA GLU A 65 -1.20 9.17 2.10
C GLU A 65 -1.51 10.25 1.07
N ARG A 66 -1.12 10.04 -0.19
CA ARG A 66 -1.45 10.96 -1.28
C ARG A 66 -2.96 11.19 -1.43
N MET A 67 -3.75 10.12 -1.38
CA MET A 67 -5.20 10.23 -1.47
C MET A 67 -5.80 10.94 -0.25
N ALA A 68 -5.25 10.70 0.96
CA ALA A 68 -5.68 11.40 2.16
C ALA A 68 -5.37 12.90 2.08
N ASP A 69 -4.21 13.28 1.54
CA ASP A 69 -3.82 14.68 1.32
C ASP A 69 -4.78 15.37 0.33
N GLU A 70 -5.09 14.68 -0.78
CA GLU A 70 -6.06 15.14 -1.78
C GLU A 70 -7.45 15.38 -1.15
N LEU A 71 -7.94 14.44 -0.34
CA LEU A 71 -9.23 14.54 0.36
C LEU A 71 -9.25 15.66 1.41
N ASN A 72 -8.13 15.86 2.10
CA ASN A 72 -7.99 16.93 3.09
C ASN A 72 -7.77 18.31 2.45
N ARG A 73 -7.62 18.39 1.13
CA ARG A 73 -7.21 19.61 0.40
C ARG A 73 -5.90 20.17 0.93
N VAL A 74 -5.03 19.32 1.46
CA VAL A 74 -3.67 19.72 1.80
C VAL A 74 -2.93 19.82 0.46
N PRO A 75 -2.41 20.99 0.07
CA PRO A 75 -1.51 21.06 -1.07
C PRO A 75 -0.33 20.15 -0.73
N GLY A 76 -0.19 19.05 -1.47
CA GLY A 76 0.88 18.09 -1.22
C GLY A 76 2.21 18.81 -1.08
N ALA A 77 2.98 18.48 -0.04
CA ALA A 77 4.23 19.17 0.32
C ALA A 77 5.31 19.14 -0.79
N ILE A 78 5.04 18.49 -1.93
CA ILE A 78 5.92 18.31 -3.08
C ILE A 78 5.86 19.49 -4.06
N ALA A 79 4.91 20.43 -3.93
CA ALA A 79 4.77 21.55 -4.87
C ALA A 79 5.67 22.78 -4.59
N ALA A 80 6.50 22.76 -3.55
CA ALA A 80 7.21 23.96 -3.07
C ALA A 80 8.61 24.22 -3.67
N ASP A 81 9.11 23.41 -4.60
CA ASP A 81 10.49 23.50 -5.10
C ASP A 81 10.63 23.53 -6.64
N LEU A 82 9.87 24.40 -7.31
CA LEU A 82 10.20 24.81 -8.68
C LEU A 82 10.33 26.34 -8.77
N PRO A 83 11.53 26.89 -9.01
CA PRO A 83 11.70 28.32 -9.24
C PRO A 83 11.11 28.71 -10.59
N SER A 84 10.42 29.85 -10.59
CA SER A 84 9.77 30.51 -11.73
C SER A 84 10.70 30.81 -12.90
#